data_AF-K1WDM3-F1
#
_entry.id   AF-K1WDM3-F1
#
_cell.length_a   1.000
_cell.length_b   1.000
_cell.length_c   1.000
_cell.angle_alpha   90.00
_cell.angle_beta   90.00
_cell.angle_gamma   90.00
#
_symmetry.space_group_name_H-M   'P 1'
#
loop_
_entity.id
_entity.type
_entity.pdbx_description
1 polymer ?
#
loop_
_entity_poly.entity_id
_entity_poly.type
_entity_poly.pdbx_seq_one_letter_code
_entity_poly.pdbx_strand_id
1 'polypeptide(L)'
;MSTSSATPSGAAPAPAVVLKQTLPLKDYFSTLAYLSFLLSTTVALLPRSTKYFYPGAVTAQTTSADRPEHPFLTPITANPTASAAWIAAGTGVTVAWLGNRFGRWVGARGDTLLAVLIATPLYSGLIHLLGAPGYTWFRTLLTSLTLAFLTTYVPIYILGFPSLYDEGIADRYRLTRLFSQWTPETRLETLIVYPAVGAVIGAWVGAIPMALDWDRPWQAWPLSVLVGACAGFVAGGYCGWASCAFKGLKSDIAAEQRREAAQANKPKSSGNARRRKPGK
;
A
#
# COMPACT_ATOMS: atom_id res chain seq x y z
N MET A 1 -61.60 37.06 -12.55
CA MET A 1 -60.54 37.21 -13.55
C MET A 1 -59.42 36.26 -13.19
N SER A 2 -59.05 35.40 -14.15
CA SER A 2 -58.06 34.34 -14.04
C SER A 2 -56.66 34.89 -13.78
N THR A 3 -55.95 34.34 -12.80
CA THR A 3 -54.49 34.48 -12.69
C THR A 3 -53.85 33.10 -12.62
N SER A 4 -53.32 32.71 -13.78
CA SER A 4 -52.36 31.64 -14.01
C SER A 4 -51.08 31.89 -13.20
N SER A 5 -50.59 30.88 -12.46
CA SER A 5 -49.18 30.83 -12.06
C SER A 5 -48.64 29.41 -12.30
N ALA A 6 -47.53 29.40 -13.03
CA ALA A 6 -46.95 28.25 -13.70
C ALA A 6 -46.29 27.27 -12.73
N THR A 7 -46.46 25.99 -13.02
CA THR A 7 -45.71 24.87 -12.44
C THR A 7 -44.25 24.97 -12.92
N PRO A 8 -43.23 24.94 -12.04
CA PRO A 8 -41.85 24.87 -12.51
C PRO A 8 -41.60 23.48 -13.09
N SER A 9 -41.29 23.49 -14.37
CA SER A 9 -40.84 22.37 -15.21
C SER A 9 -39.78 21.53 -14.48
N GLY A 10 -39.96 20.22 -14.52
CA GLY A 10 -39.02 19.23 -14.00
C GLY A 10 -37.63 19.42 -14.60
N ALA A 11 -36.72 19.95 -13.78
CA ALA A 11 -35.30 19.86 -14.05
C ALA A 11 -34.93 18.37 -14.03
N ALA A 12 -34.55 17.84 -15.19
CA ALA A 12 -33.94 16.53 -15.29
C ALA A 12 -32.78 16.47 -14.28
N PRO A 13 -32.65 15.38 -13.49
CA PRO A 13 -31.53 15.26 -12.57
C PRO A 13 -30.25 15.38 -13.40
N ALA A 14 -29.41 16.35 -13.03
CA ALA A 14 -28.09 16.53 -13.62
C ALA A 14 -27.42 15.15 -13.69
N PRO A 15 -26.80 14.76 -14.82
CA PRO A 15 -26.17 13.47 -14.93
C PRO A 15 -25.20 13.35 -13.77
N ALA A 16 -25.46 12.38 -12.89
CA ALA A 16 -24.57 12.05 -11.78
C ALA A 16 -23.16 12.07 -12.36
N VAL A 17 -22.31 12.94 -11.83
CA VAL A 17 -20.90 12.97 -12.19
C VAL A 17 -20.39 11.59 -11.83
N VAL A 18 -20.36 10.69 -12.81
CA VAL A 18 -19.75 9.39 -12.70
C VAL A 18 -18.29 9.72 -12.47
N LEU A 19 -17.86 9.72 -11.21
CA LEU A 19 -16.48 9.84 -10.80
C LEU A 19 -15.73 8.66 -11.41
N LYS A 20 -15.35 8.84 -12.67
CA LYS A 20 -14.54 7.93 -13.47
C LYS A 20 -13.08 8.12 -13.06
N GLN A 21 -12.79 8.20 -11.77
CA GLN A 21 -11.43 8.15 -11.25
C GLN A 21 -11.07 6.68 -11.04
N THR A 22 -11.03 5.94 -12.15
CA THR A 22 -10.47 4.59 -12.13
C THR A 22 -8.97 4.73 -11.90
N LEU A 23 -8.51 4.35 -10.71
CA LEU A 23 -7.10 4.39 -10.36
C LEU A 23 -6.24 3.69 -11.43
N PRO A 24 -5.23 4.36 -12.02
CA PRO A 24 -4.51 3.86 -13.19
C PRO A 24 -3.60 2.69 -12.80
N LEU A 25 -4.03 1.45 -13.09
CA LEU A 25 -3.30 0.23 -12.73
C LEU A 25 -1.91 0.13 -13.37
N LYS A 26 -1.74 0.67 -14.58
CA LYS A 26 -0.44 0.70 -15.27
C LYS A 26 0.53 1.65 -14.55
N ASP A 27 0.05 2.83 -14.16
CA ASP A 27 0.86 3.80 -13.43
C ASP A 27 1.19 3.29 -12.02
N TYR A 28 0.26 2.56 -11.40
CA TYR A 28 0.51 1.91 -10.11
C TYR A 28 1.63 0.88 -10.22
N PHE A 29 1.63 0.01 -11.24
CA PHE A 29 2.71 -0.96 -11.45
C PHE A 29 4.07 -0.29 -11.60
N SER A 30 4.15 0.76 -12.42
CA SER A 30 5.40 1.53 -12.60
C SER A 30 5.84 2.20 -11.29
N THR A 31 4.89 2.77 -10.54
CA THR A 31 5.15 3.36 -9.22
C THR A 31 5.66 2.31 -8.24
N LEU A 32 5.09 1.11 -8.26
CA LEU A 32 5.48 -0.01 -7.40
C LEU A 32 6.88 -0.55 -7.75
N ALA A 33 7.23 -0.62 -9.04
CA ALA A 33 8.58 -0.98 -9.47
C ALA A 33 9.62 0.04 -8.96
N TYR A 34 9.31 1.34 -9.08
CA TYR A 34 10.17 2.38 -8.55
C TYR A 34 10.25 2.36 -7.02
N LEU A 35 9.14 2.14 -6.33
CA LEU A 35 9.10 1.96 -4.88
C LEU A 35 9.96 0.77 -4.44
N SER A 36 9.88 -0.36 -5.16
CA SER A 36 10.67 -1.55 -4.89
C SER A 36 12.16 -1.23 -4.93
N PHE A 37 12.59 -0.54 -5.98
CA PHE A 37 13.97 -0.06 -6.10
C PHE A 37 14.34 0.86 -4.93
N LEU A 38 13.51 1.86 -4.63
CA LEU A 38 13.78 2.80 -3.53
C LEU A 38 13.88 2.09 -2.17
N LEU A 39 12.94 1.21 -1.82
CA LEU A 39 12.97 0.47 -0.56
C LEU A 39 14.16 -0.50 -0.49
N SER A 40 14.50 -1.18 -1.60
CA SER A 40 15.71 -2.00 -1.66
C SER A 40 16.98 -1.18 -1.44
N THR A 41 17.09 0.01 -2.05
CA THR A 41 18.24 0.90 -1.82
C THR A 41 18.26 1.47 -0.40
N THR A 42 17.10 1.76 0.20
CA THR A 42 16.98 2.19 1.59
C THR A 42 17.54 1.13 2.53
N VAL A 43 17.21 -0.14 2.31
CA VAL A 43 17.69 -1.25 3.16
C VAL A 43 19.16 -1.57 2.89
N ALA A 44 19.58 -1.58 1.62
CA ALA A 44 20.90 -2.09 1.23
C ALA A 44 22.02 -1.03 1.23
N LEU A 45 21.70 0.25 0.96
CA LEU A 45 22.70 1.30 0.71
C LEU A 45 22.77 2.37 1.79
N LEU A 46 21.64 2.83 2.35
CA LEU A 46 21.66 3.90 3.37
C LEU A 46 22.46 3.50 4.62
N PRO A 47 22.31 2.29 5.20
CA PRO A 47 23.13 1.87 6.33
C PRO A 47 24.63 1.91 6.03
N ARG A 48 25.04 1.69 4.78
CA ARG A 48 26.45 1.72 4.36
C ARG A 48 27.05 3.11 4.37
N SER A 49 26.21 4.14 4.34
CA SER A 49 26.65 5.53 4.46
C SER A 49 27.05 5.90 5.90
N THR A 50 26.70 5.08 6.90
CA THR A 50 27.01 5.32 8.32
C THR A 50 28.49 5.61 8.55
N LYS A 51 29.39 4.92 7.87
CA LYS A 51 30.85 5.13 8.01
C LYS A 51 31.31 6.55 7.66
N TYR A 52 30.57 7.26 6.80
CA TYR A 52 30.90 8.63 6.40
C TYR A 52 30.41 9.66 7.44
N PHE A 53 29.36 9.34 8.19
CA PHE A 53 28.78 10.22 9.21
C PHE A 53 29.27 9.91 10.62
N TYR A 54 29.63 8.65 10.89
CA TYR A 54 30.10 8.15 12.17
C TYR A 54 31.27 7.17 11.98
N PRO A 55 32.50 7.69 11.75
CA PRO A 55 33.68 6.87 11.44
C PRO A 55 34.08 5.88 12.56
N GLY A 56 33.66 6.13 13.81
CA GLY A 56 33.98 5.29 14.98
C GLY A 56 32.88 4.32 15.42
N ALA A 57 31.73 4.28 14.75
CA ALA A 57 30.58 3.47 15.17
C ALA A 57 30.61 2.01 14.68
N VAL A 58 31.68 1.60 13.97
CA VAL A 58 31.84 0.27 13.39
C VAL A 58 32.57 -0.63 14.39
N THR A 59 31.84 -1.15 15.37
CA THR A 59 32.29 -2.34 16.11
C THR A 59 31.94 -3.56 15.26
N ALA A 60 32.91 -4.14 14.57
CA ALA A 60 32.68 -5.35 13.80
C ALA A 60 32.15 -6.46 14.73
N GLN A 61 30.91 -6.91 14.53
CA GLN A 61 30.46 -8.15 15.15
C GLN A 61 31.34 -9.28 14.60
N THR A 62 32.06 -9.95 15.49
CA THR A 62 32.90 -11.10 15.15
C THR A 62 32.05 -12.22 14.61
N THR A 63 32.12 -12.48 13.30
CA THR A 63 31.65 -13.74 12.72
C THR A 63 32.66 -14.84 12.99
N SER A 64 32.18 -16.09 13.12
CA SER A 64 33.07 -17.25 13.25
C SER A 64 34.02 -17.35 12.05
N ALA A 65 35.30 -17.65 12.32
CA ALA A 65 36.34 -17.74 11.31
C ALA A 65 36.00 -18.75 10.18
N ASP A 66 35.21 -19.78 10.51
CA ASP A 66 34.82 -20.85 9.58
C ASP A 66 33.78 -20.43 8.53
N ARG A 67 33.05 -19.33 8.76
CA ARG A 67 32.02 -18.84 7.84
C ARG A 67 32.04 -17.31 7.83
N PRO A 68 32.96 -16.69 7.07
CA PRO A 68 33.12 -15.23 7.06
C PRO A 68 31.87 -14.53 6.52
N GLU A 69 31.53 -13.39 7.11
CA GLU A 69 30.49 -12.51 6.57
C GLU A 69 30.94 -11.88 5.25
N HIS A 70 30.02 -11.76 4.29
CA HIS A 70 30.33 -11.06 3.06
C HIS A 70 30.58 -9.55 3.33
N PRO A 71 31.65 -8.92 2.78
CA PRO A 71 32.02 -7.52 3.05
C PRO A 71 30.92 -6.49 2.76
N PHE A 72 29.94 -6.86 1.94
CA PHE A 72 28.76 -6.04 1.67
C PHE A 72 27.87 -5.85 2.90
N LEU A 73 27.71 -6.89 3.73
CA LEU A 73 26.80 -6.90 4.87
C LEU A 73 27.42 -6.27 6.12
N THR A 74 28.75 -6.37 6.28
CA THR A 74 29.49 -5.80 7.41
C THR A 74 29.10 -4.36 7.78
N PRO A 75 29.02 -3.39 6.86
CA PRO A 75 28.60 -2.02 7.21
C PRO A 75 27.12 -1.90 7.62
N ILE A 76 26.27 -2.85 7.21
CA ILE A 76 24.85 -2.91 7.56
C ILE A 76 24.68 -3.55 8.94
N THR A 77 25.48 -4.55 9.27
CA THR A 77 25.35 -5.34 10.50
C THR A 77 26.19 -4.79 11.66
N ALA A 78 27.26 -4.03 11.38
CA ALA A 78 28.14 -3.49 12.42
C ALA A 78 27.45 -2.59 13.45
N ASN A 79 26.43 -1.84 13.04
CA ASN A 79 25.63 -1.04 13.96
C ASN A 79 24.13 -1.17 13.64
N PRO A 80 23.45 -2.18 14.21
CA PRO A 80 22.05 -2.45 13.91
C PRO A 80 21.11 -1.28 14.29
N THR A 81 21.50 -0.46 15.27
CA THR A 81 20.74 0.74 15.64
C THR A 81 20.81 1.80 14.55
N ALA A 82 22.00 2.11 14.04
CA ALA A 82 22.17 3.07 12.95
C ALA A 82 21.48 2.58 11.67
N SER A 83 21.61 1.30 11.36
CA SER A 83 20.92 0.67 10.23
C SER A 83 19.40 0.75 10.36
N ALA A 84 18.86 0.47 11.54
CA ALA A 84 17.43 0.63 11.81
C ALA A 84 16.97 2.09 11.65
N ALA A 85 17.78 3.05 12.08
CA ALA A 85 17.47 4.47 11.93
C ALA A 85 17.45 4.90 10.46
N TRP A 86 18.43 4.47 9.67
CA TRP A 86 18.46 4.70 8.22
C TRP A 86 17.28 4.07 7.50
N ILE A 87 16.92 2.83 7.85
CA ILE A 87 15.77 2.14 7.28
C ILE A 87 14.48 2.87 7.64
N ALA A 88 14.30 3.28 8.90
CA ALA A 88 13.12 4.02 9.33
C ALA A 88 12.98 5.36 8.59
N ALA A 89 14.07 6.12 8.49
CA ALA A 89 14.08 7.40 7.79
C ALA A 89 13.81 7.25 6.29
N GLY A 90 14.52 6.33 5.61
CA GLY A 90 14.31 6.06 4.19
C GLY A 90 12.92 5.51 3.89
N THR A 91 12.38 4.66 4.78
CA THR A 91 11.01 4.17 4.66
C THR A 91 10.01 5.31 4.80
N GLY A 92 10.19 6.20 5.78
CA GLY A 92 9.35 7.40 5.93
C GLY A 92 9.32 8.26 4.66
N VAL A 93 10.49 8.54 4.06
CA VAL A 93 10.59 9.32 2.81
C VAL A 93 9.93 8.62 1.64
N THR A 94 10.20 7.33 1.45
CA THR A 94 9.68 6.55 0.31
C THR A 94 8.17 6.34 0.39
N VAL A 95 7.65 6.05 1.58
CA VAL A 95 6.22 5.90 1.83
C VAL A 95 5.49 7.24 1.75
N ALA A 96 6.09 8.34 2.21
CA ALA A 96 5.53 9.68 2.03
C ALA A 96 5.44 10.06 0.55
N TRP A 97 6.48 9.76 -0.22
CA TRP A 97 6.46 9.92 -1.68
C TRP A 97 5.35 9.08 -2.32
N LEU A 98 5.16 7.82 -1.90
CA LEU A 98 4.08 6.95 -2.38
C LEU A 98 2.70 7.52 -2.04
N GLY A 99 2.47 7.97 -0.81
CA GLY A 99 1.23 8.60 -0.38
C GLY A 99 0.90 9.82 -1.25
N ASN A 100 1.86 10.71 -1.47
CA ASN A 100 1.72 11.85 -2.36
C ASN A 100 1.34 11.44 -3.80
N ARG A 101 1.89 10.33 -4.30
CA ARG A 101 1.53 9.79 -5.63
C ARG A 101 0.09 9.31 -5.67
N PHE A 102 -0.36 8.57 -4.67
CA PHE A 102 -1.77 8.18 -4.54
C PHE A 102 -2.69 9.39 -4.42
N GLY A 103 -2.32 10.40 -3.63
CA GLY A 103 -3.12 11.62 -3.47
C GLY A 103 -3.32 12.37 -4.78
N ARG A 104 -2.33 12.35 -5.69
CA ARG A 104 -2.48 12.91 -7.04
C ARG A 104 -3.44 12.14 -7.93
N TRP A 105 -3.56 10.82 -7.75
CA TRP A 105 -4.50 10.01 -8.54
C TRP A 105 -5.95 10.15 -8.04
N VAL A 106 -6.12 10.30 -6.74
CA VAL A 106 -7.44 10.28 -6.08
C VAL A 106 -7.96 11.69 -5.80
N GLY A 107 -7.09 12.70 -5.80
CA GLY A 107 -7.44 14.05 -5.38
C GLY A 107 -7.62 14.19 -3.86
N ALA A 108 -7.05 13.28 -3.07
CA ALA A 108 -7.18 13.24 -1.61
C ALA A 108 -5.84 13.49 -0.91
N ARG A 109 -5.87 14.17 0.24
CA ARG A 109 -4.72 14.38 1.14
C ARG A 109 -5.21 14.41 2.57
N GLY A 110 -4.61 13.60 3.43
CA GLY A 110 -4.88 13.55 4.87
C GLY A 110 -3.63 13.83 5.70
N ASP A 111 -3.83 14.34 6.92
CA ASP A 111 -2.75 14.43 7.91
C ASP A 111 -2.44 13.04 8.49
N THR A 112 -1.24 12.57 8.23
CA THR A 112 -0.76 11.25 8.64
C THR A 112 0.07 11.28 9.92
N LEU A 113 0.56 12.45 10.34
CA LEU A 113 1.56 12.54 11.40
C LEU A 113 1.01 12.00 12.72
N LEU A 114 -0.22 12.43 13.07
CA LEU A 114 -0.89 11.94 14.26
C LEU A 114 -1.08 10.42 14.25
N ALA A 115 -1.47 9.84 13.10
CA ALA A 115 -1.69 8.41 12.99
C ALA A 115 -0.40 7.60 13.11
N VAL A 116 0.71 8.07 12.54
CA VAL A 116 2.03 7.43 12.70
C VAL A 116 2.51 7.54 14.15
N LEU A 117 2.33 8.71 14.79
CA LEU A 117 2.69 8.93 16.19
C LEU A 117 1.87 8.06 17.16
N ILE A 118 0.60 7.78 16.85
CA ILE A 118 -0.24 6.86 17.64
C ILE A 118 0.12 5.40 17.35
N ALA A 119 0.33 5.03 16.09
CA ALA A 119 0.62 3.65 15.72
C ALA A 119 1.99 3.17 16.24
N THR A 120 2.98 4.06 16.31
CA THR A 120 4.35 3.74 16.77
C THR A 120 4.38 3.14 18.19
N PRO A 121 3.84 3.77 19.25
CA PRO A 121 3.81 3.18 20.58
C PRO A 121 2.94 1.92 20.67
N LEU A 122 1.86 1.82 19.87
CA LEU A 122 1.04 0.61 19.81
C LEU A 122 1.85 -0.59 19.27
N TYR A 123 2.58 -0.40 18.17
CA TYR A 123 3.49 -1.43 17.66
C TYR A 123 4.64 -1.71 18.62
N SER A 124 5.17 -0.69 19.31
CA SER A 124 6.23 -0.90 20.30
C SER A 124 5.74 -1.77 21.45
N GLY A 125 4.56 -1.47 22.02
CA GLY A 125 3.94 -2.29 23.05
C GLY A 125 3.72 -3.72 22.58
N LEU A 126 3.15 -3.90 21.38
CA LEU A 126 2.93 -5.22 20.79
C LEU A 126 4.24 -6.01 20.63
N ILE A 127 5.30 -5.39 20.12
CA ILE A 127 6.59 -6.06 19.91
C ILE A 127 7.25 -6.46 21.23
N HIS A 128 7.14 -5.63 22.28
CA HIS A 128 7.62 -6.01 23.62
C HIS A 128 6.79 -7.18 24.20
N LEU A 129 5.47 -7.19 24.01
CA LEU A 129 4.61 -8.30 24.42
C LEU A 129 4.95 -9.60 23.67
N LEU A 130 5.39 -9.49 22.41
CA LEU A 130 5.88 -10.62 21.61
C LEU A 130 7.31 -11.06 21.97
N GLY A 131 7.94 -10.45 22.99
CA GLY A 131 9.21 -10.93 23.56
C GLY A 131 10.44 -10.12 23.18
N ALA A 132 10.30 -8.92 22.57
CA ALA A 132 11.46 -8.08 22.30
C ALA A 132 12.14 -7.62 23.61
N PRO A 133 13.48 -7.74 23.74
CA PRO A 133 14.17 -7.40 24.98
C PRO A 133 14.06 -5.91 25.31
N GLY A 134 13.61 -5.58 26.51
CA GLY A 134 13.36 -4.19 26.93
C GLY A 134 14.59 -3.27 26.90
N TYR A 135 15.81 -3.81 27.06
CA TYR A 135 17.04 -3.02 26.95
C TYR A 135 17.33 -2.56 25.50
N THR A 136 16.65 -3.13 24.50
CA THR A 136 16.74 -2.72 23.08
C THR A 136 15.64 -1.74 22.67
N TRP A 137 15.02 -1.05 23.63
CA TRP A 137 13.85 -0.17 23.44
C TRP A 137 13.97 0.77 22.23
N PHE A 138 15.15 1.37 21.98
CA PHE A 138 15.34 2.29 20.86
C PHE A 138 15.29 1.59 19.49
N ARG A 139 15.84 0.37 19.38
CA ARG A 139 15.74 -0.47 18.17
C ARG A 139 14.30 -0.90 17.92
N THR A 140 13.59 -1.25 18.99
CA THR A 140 12.17 -1.58 18.92
C THR A 140 11.36 -0.38 18.47
N LEU A 141 11.60 0.81 19.02
CA LEU A 141 10.94 2.05 18.62
C LEU A 141 11.14 2.36 17.12
N LEU A 142 12.36 2.23 16.60
CA LEU A 142 12.67 2.42 15.17
C LEU A 142 11.95 1.38 14.28
N THR A 143 11.84 0.15 14.76
CA THR A 143 11.11 -0.93 14.07
C THR A 143 9.61 -0.65 14.04
N SER A 144 9.05 -0.24 15.17
CA SER A 144 7.65 0.16 15.30
C SER A 144 7.32 1.38 14.44
N LEU A 145 8.24 2.34 14.35
CA LEU A 145 8.10 3.50 13.48
C LEU A 145 8.08 3.09 11.99
N THR A 146 8.97 2.18 11.60
CA THR A 146 9.00 1.63 10.22
C THR A 146 7.69 0.92 9.90
N LEU A 147 7.20 0.07 10.80
CA LEU A 147 5.90 -0.59 10.65
C LEU A 147 4.76 0.43 10.57
N ALA A 148 4.73 1.43 11.44
CA ALA A 148 3.73 2.49 11.40
C ALA A 148 3.71 3.24 10.06
N PHE A 149 4.88 3.53 9.48
CA PHE A 149 4.94 4.09 8.13
C PHE A 149 4.35 3.12 7.11
N LEU A 150 4.81 1.86 7.08
CA LEU A 150 4.37 0.88 6.08
C LEU A 150 2.87 0.56 6.19
N THR A 151 2.30 0.48 7.40
CA THR A 151 0.91 0.01 7.58
C THR A 151 -0.11 1.13 7.66
N THR A 152 0.24 2.28 8.24
CA THR A 152 -0.74 3.33 8.57
C THR A 152 -0.65 4.52 7.63
N TYR A 153 0.54 4.88 7.13
CA TYR A 153 0.73 6.15 6.42
C TYR A 153 -0.16 6.24 5.16
N VAL A 154 -0.05 5.30 4.22
CA VAL A 154 -0.79 5.37 2.95
C VAL A 154 -2.30 5.25 3.15
N PRO A 155 -2.82 4.30 3.95
CA PRO A 155 -4.26 4.24 4.22
C PRO A 155 -4.80 5.55 4.80
N ILE A 156 -4.16 6.13 5.83
CA ILE A 156 -4.63 7.37 6.45
C ILE A 156 -4.43 8.58 5.54
N TYR A 157 -3.37 8.63 4.74
CA TYR A 157 -3.14 9.72 3.80
C TYR A 157 -4.28 9.84 2.77
N ILE A 158 -4.86 8.72 2.36
CA ILE A 158 -5.89 8.67 1.32
C ILE A 158 -7.29 8.68 1.90
N LEU A 159 -7.50 7.92 2.97
CA LEU A 159 -8.81 7.76 3.57
C LEU A 159 -9.11 8.89 4.57
N GLY A 160 -8.08 9.47 5.18
CA GLY A 160 -8.21 10.38 6.32
C GLY A 160 -8.25 9.64 7.65
N PHE A 161 -8.07 10.40 8.74
CA PHE A 161 -8.17 9.86 10.09
C PHE A 161 -9.61 9.43 10.38
N PRO A 162 -9.85 8.21 10.90
CA PRO A 162 -11.20 7.75 11.17
C PRO A 162 -11.85 8.60 12.27
N SER A 163 -13.04 9.14 12.01
CA SER A 163 -13.81 9.88 13.01
C SER A 163 -15.10 9.12 13.36
N LEU A 164 -15.39 9.00 14.66
CA LEU A 164 -16.66 8.44 15.14
C LEU A 164 -17.87 9.29 14.71
N TYR A 165 -17.62 10.54 14.31
CA TYR A 165 -18.63 11.51 13.91
C TYR A 165 -18.84 11.60 12.40
N ASP A 166 -18.14 10.79 11.59
CA ASP A 166 -18.34 10.79 10.13
C ASP A 166 -19.80 10.44 9.79
N GLU A 167 -20.35 11.03 8.72
CA GLU A 167 -21.72 10.75 8.31
C GLU A 167 -21.77 9.36 7.65
N GLY A 168 -22.55 8.44 8.24
CA GLY A 168 -22.74 7.09 7.70
C GLY A 168 -21.92 6.00 8.42
N ILE A 169 -22.51 4.82 8.52
CA ILE A 169 -21.91 3.67 9.23
C ILE A 169 -20.68 3.14 8.47
N ALA A 170 -20.74 3.16 7.13
CA ALA A 170 -19.65 2.66 6.29
C ALA A 170 -18.35 3.47 6.44
N ASP A 171 -18.46 4.79 6.57
CA ASP A 171 -17.29 5.67 6.71
C ASP A 171 -16.68 5.57 8.13
N ARG A 172 -17.53 5.54 9.17
CA ARG A 172 -17.10 5.34 10.57
C ARG A 172 -16.29 4.05 10.77
N TYR A 173 -16.73 2.96 10.16
CA TYR A 173 -16.12 1.63 10.32
C TYR A 173 -15.25 1.21 9.13
N ARG A 174 -14.87 2.14 8.26
CA ARG A 174 -14.08 1.86 7.06
C ARG A 174 -12.79 1.11 7.33
N LEU A 175 -11.98 1.54 8.31
CA LEU A 175 -10.73 0.85 8.61
C LEU A 175 -10.95 -0.54 9.22
N THR A 176 -11.97 -0.69 10.07
CA THR A 176 -12.38 -1.99 10.63
C THR A 176 -12.82 -2.95 9.51
N ARG A 177 -13.61 -2.45 8.55
CA ARG A 177 -14.01 -3.21 7.37
C ARG A 177 -12.80 -3.68 6.56
N LEU A 178 -11.86 -2.77 6.30
CA LEU A 178 -10.69 -3.04 5.48
C LEU A 178 -9.68 -4.00 6.12
N PHE A 179 -9.34 -3.79 7.39
CA PHE A 179 -8.25 -4.52 8.06
C PHE A 179 -8.73 -5.67 8.94
N SER A 180 -9.96 -5.60 9.49
CA SER A 180 -10.50 -6.66 10.36
C SER A 180 -11.46 -7.59 9.62
N GLN A 181 -12.33 -7.05 8.76
CA GLN A 181 -13.29 -7.86 8.00
C GLN A 181 -12.79 -8.32 6.63
N TRP A 182 -11.67 -7.76 6.15
CA TRP A 182 -11.05 -8.13 4.87
C TRP A 182 -11.98 -7.98 3.65
N THR A 183 -12.80 -6.92 3.65
CA THR A 183 -13.76 -6.66 2.58
C THR A 183 -13.42 -5.38 1.79
N PRO A 184 -12.28 -5.32 1.06
CA PRO A 184 -12.01 -4.22 0.14
C PRO A 184 -12.93 -4.32 -1.09
N GLU A 185 -13.72 -3.27 -1.32
CA GLU A 185 -14.71 -3.22 -2.40
C GLU A 185 -14.12 -2.52 -3.63
N THR A 186 -13.29 -1.51 -3.39
CA THR A 186 -12.70 -0.72 -4.48
C THR A 186 -11.29 -1.18 -4.82
N ARG A 187 -10.86 -0.85 -6.05
CA ARG A 187 -9.46 -1.05 -6.49
C ARG A 187 -8.50 -0.32 -5.56
N LEU A 188 -8.83 0.91 -5.20
CA LEU A 188 -8.03 1.73 -4.29
C LEU A 188 -7.84 1.04 -2.94
N GLU A 189 -8.94 0.58 -2.32
CA GLU A 189 -8.91 -0.14 -1.04
C GLU A 189 -8.02 -1.38 -1.09
N THR A 190 -8.11 -2.14 -2.19
CA THR A 190 -7.25 -3.32 -2.39
C THR A 190 -5.77 -2.93 -2.43
N LEU A 191 -5.42 -1.85 -3.13
CA LEU A 191 -4.02 -1.42 -3.30
C LEU A 191 -3.41 -0.72 -2.10
N ILE A 192 -4.21 -0.29 -1.11
CA ILE A 192 -3.70 0.25 0.16
C ILE A 192 -3.61 -0.82 1.25
N VAL A 193 -4.54 -1.80 1.27
CA VAL A 193 -4.59 -2.84 2.31
C VAL A 193 -3.50 -3.90 2.06
N TYR A 194 -3.36 -4.38 0.83
CA TYR A 194 -2.46 -5.50 0.53
C TYR A 194 -0.99 -5.20 0.88
N PRO A 195 -0.41 -4.03 0.54
CA PRO A 195 0.93 -3.67 1.00
C PRO A 195 1.07 -3.65 2.52
N ALA A 196 0.13 -3.02 3.24
CA ALA A 196 0.17 -2.90 4.70
C ALA A 196 0.14 -4.28 5.38
N VAL A 197 -0.74 -5.17 4.91
CA VAL A 197 -0.81 -6.56 5.36
C VAL A 197 0.48 -7.30 5.02
N GLY A 198 0.96 -7.14 3.80
CA GLY A 198 2.21 -7.73 3.34
C GLY A 198 3.39 -7.33 4.23
N ALA A 199 3.45 -6.08 4.70
CA ALA A 199 4.47 -5.62 5.62
C ALA A 199 4.43 -6.35 6.97
N VAL A 200 3.23 -6.56 7.53
CA VAL A 200 3.08 -7.30 8.79
C VAL A 200 3.48 -8.76 8.63
N ILE A 201 3.02 -9.43 7.57
CA ILE A 201 3.39 -10.82 7.26
C ILE A 201 4.90 -10.91 7.02
N GLY A 202 5.47 -9.97 6.26
CA GLY A 202 6.90 -9.92 5.99
C GLY A 202 7.74 -9.70 7.24
N ALA A 203 7.29 -8.83 8.15
CA ALA A 203 7.94 -8.62 9.45
C ALA A 203 7.95 -9.90 10.28
N TRP A 204 6.82 -10.62 10.31
CA TRP A 204 6.70 -11.92 10.96
C TRP A 204 7.63 -12.97 10.33
N VAL A 205 7.66 -13.07 9.00
CA VAL A 205 8.59 -13.97 8.29
C VAL A 205 10.05 -13.59 8.58
N GLY A 206 10.35 -12.30 8.67
CA GLY A 206 11.68 -11.79 9.04
C GLY A 206 12.11 -12.13 10.47
N ALA A 207 11.17 -12.50 11.35
CA ALA A 207 11.49 -13.00 12.69
C ALA A 207 11.90 -14.49 12.69
N ILE A 208 11.50 -15.27 11.67
CA ILE A 208 11.81 -16.70 11.58
C ILE A 208 13.33 -16.97 11.60
N PRO A 209 14.17 -16.29 10.79
CA PRO A 209 15.62 -16.49 10.84
C PRO A 209 16.25 -16.19 12.20
N MET A 210 15.61 -15.35 13.03
CA MET A 210 16.10 -15.06 14.37
C MET A 210 15.88 -16.26 15.31
N ALA A 211 14.72 -16.91 15.20
CA ALA A 211 14.40 -18.09 16.01
C ALA A 211 15.23 -19.32 15.61
N LEU A 212 15.69 -19.37 14.37
CA LEU A 212 16.52 -20.47 13.85
C LEU A 212 18.01 -20.36 14.23
N ASP A 213 18.43 -19.19 14.71
CA ASP A 213 19.74 -18.88 15.29
C ASP A 213 20.93 -19.51 14.54
N TRP A 214 21.25 -18.98 13.36
CA TRP A 214 22.45 -19.39 12.62
C TRP A 214 23.72 -18.66 13.09
N ASP A 215 23.65 -17.97 14.24
CA ASP A 215 24.68 -17.10 14.82
C ASP A 215 25.22 -16.09 13.81
N ARG A 216 24.33 -15.41 13.07
CA ARG A 216 24.71 -14.43 12.05
C ARG A 216 24.36 -13.00 12.45
N PRO A 217 25.27 -12.04 12.17
CA PRO A 217 25.02 -10.64 12.54
C PRO A 217 23.85 -10.03 11.75
N TRP A 218 23.53 -10.55 10.56
CA TRP A 218 22.34 -10.14 9.80
C TRP A 218 21.01 -10.64 10.39
N GLN A 219 21.05 -11.67 11.25
CA GLN A 219 19.87 -12.14 12.00
C GLN A 219 19.61 -11.30 13.26
N ALA A 220 20.55 -10.44 13.66
CA ALA A 220 20.41 -9.66 14.89
C ALA A 220 19.20 -8.71 14.83
N TRP A 221 18.51 -8.58 15.97
CA TRP A 221 17.41 -7.63 16.11
C TRP A 221 17.88 -6.18 15.85
N PRO A 222 17.18 -5.39 15.01
CA PRO A 222 15.90 -5.66 14.33
C PRO A 222 16.01 -5.88 12.80
N LEU A 223 17.20 -6.20 12.28
CA LEU A 223 17.51 -6.08 10.85
C LEU A 223 16.66 -7.00 9.97
N SER A 224 16.57 -8.29 10.31
CA SER A 224 15.83 -9.26 9.51
C SER A 224 14.33 -8.94 9.44
N VAL A 225 13.76 -8.45 10.55
CA VAL A 225 12.35 -8.02 10.64
C VAL A 225 12.10 -6.78 9.80
N LEU A 226 12.99 -5.80 9.82
CA LEU A 226 12.90 -4.60 8.99
C LEU A 226 12.99 -4.92 7.48
N VAL A 227 13.93 -5.78 7.09
CA VAL A 227 14.06 -6.25 5.70
C VAL A 227 12.81 -7.01 5.28
N GLY A 228 12.33 -7.92 6.14
CA GLY A 228 11.10 -8.67 5.93
C GLY A 228 9.89 -7.76 5.76
N ALA A 229 9.73 -6.74 6.60
CA ALA A 229 8.63 -5.78 6.51
C ALA A 229 8.65 -5.01 5.18
N CYS A 230 9.81 -4.50 4.76
CA CYS A 230 9.95 -3.79 3.48
C CYS A 230 9.68 -4.70 2.28
N ALA A 231 10.25 -5.91 2.28
CA ALA A 231 10.02 -6.89 1.22
C ALA A 231 8.56 -7.33 1.15
N GLY A 232 7.94 -7.57 2.32
CA GLY A 232 6.54 -7.90 2.46
C GLY A 232 5.61 -6.79 1.96
N PHE A 233 5.94 -5.52 2.23
CA PHE A 233 5.17 -4.37 1.71
C PHE A 233 5.15 -4.35 0.18
N VAL A 234 6.32 -4.55 -0.44
CA VAL A 234 6.47 -4.62 -1.89
C VAL A 234 5.71 -5.81 -2.47
N ALA A 235 5.90 -7.01 -1.91
CA ALA A 235 5.21 -8.22 -2.34
C ALA A 235 3.69 -8.07 -2.22
N GLY A 236 3.20 -7.51 -1.11
CA GLY A 236 1.80 -7.17 -0.89
C GLY A 236 1.27 -6.23 -1.98
N GLY A 237 2.02 -5.18 -2.35
CA GLY A 237 1.65 -4.31 -3.46
C GLY A 237 1.50 -5.04 -4.80
N TYR A 238 2.41 -5.96 -5.11
CA TYR A 238 2.32 -6.74 -6.36
C TYR A 238 1.13 -7.70 -6.33
N CYS A 239 0.85 -8.33 -5.18
CA CYS A 239 -0.34 -9.16 -4.98
C CYS A 239 -1.63 -8.33 -5.14
N GLY A 240 -1.68 -7.13 -4.58
CA GLY A 240 -2.83 -6.22 -4.70
C GLY A 240 -3.05 -5.77 -6.14
N TRP A 241 -1.98 -5.41 -6.84
CA TRP A 241 -2.02 -5.08 -8.26
C TRP A 241 -2.51 -6.26 -9.10
N ALA A 242 -1.94 -7.45 -8.89
CA ALA A 242 -2.31 -8.66 -9.62
C ALA A 242 -3.79 -8.99 -9.41
N SER A 243 -4.26 -8.97 -8.16
CA SER A 243 -5.68 -9.16 -7.80
C SER A 243 -6.60 -8.20 -8.56
N CYS A 244 -6.24 -6.90 -8.60
CA CYS A 244 -6.99 -5.89 -9.35
C CYS A 244 -6.95 -6.12 -10.86
N ALA A 245 -5.78 -6.48 -11.41
CA ALA A 245 -5.59 -6.76 -12.84
C ALA A 245 -6.41 -7.99 -13.28
N PHE A 246 -6.38 -9.07 -12.51
CA PHE A 246 -7.18 -10.27 -12.77
C PHE A 246 -8.67 -10.00 -12.71
N LYS A 247 -9.15 -9.25 -11.71
CA LYS A 247 -10.56 -8.85 -11.63
C LYS A 247 -10.97 -7.98 -12.83
N GLY A 248 -10.12 -7.04 -13.23
CA GLY A 248 -10.33 -6.20 -14.41
C GLY A 248 -10.42 -7.00 -15.71
N LEU A 249 -9.48 -7.93 -15.92
CA LEU A 249 -9.48 -8.81 -17.09
C LEU A 249 -10.76 -9.65 -17.17
N LYS A 250 -11.20 -10.24 -16.04
CA LYS A 250 -12.45 -11.00 -15.99
C LYS A 250 -13.66 -10.15 -16.36
N SER A 251 -13.72 -8.90 -15.90
CA SER A 251 -14.82 -8.00 -16.24
C SER A 251 -14.81 -7.58 -17.72
N ASP A 252 -13.63 -7.40 -18.31
CA ASP A 252 -13.49 -7.02 -19.72
C ASP A 252 -13.93 -8.17 -20.64
N ILE A 253 -13.49 -9.39 -20.37
CA ILE A 253 -13.93 -10.60 -21.10
C ILE A 253 -15.45 -10.76 -21.03
N ALA A 254 -16.03 -10.63 -19.83
CA ALA A 254 -17.48 -10.73 -19.66
C ALA A 254 -18.23 -9.61 -20.41
N ALA A 255 -17.65 -8.42 -20.51
CA ALA A 255 -18.23 -7.30 -21.26
C ALA A 255 -18.18 -7.55 -22.78
N GLU A 256 -17.09 -8.13 -23.29
CA GLU A 256 -16.96 -8.53 -24.70
C GLU A 256 -17.99 -9.60 -25.07
N GLN A 257 -18.11 -10.65 -24.26
CA GLN A 257 -19.12 -11.70 -24.45
C GLN A 257 -20.55 -11.14 -24.50
N ARG A 258 -20.87 -10.17 -23.62
CA ARG A 258 -22.17 -9.49 -23.64
C ARG A 258 -22.38 -8.66 -24.91
N ARG A 259 -21.34 -8.03 -25.44
CA ARG A 259 -21.39 -7.25 -26.69
C ARG A 259 -21.61 -8.16 -27.90
N GLU A 260 -20.93 -9.30 -27.95
CA GLU A 260 -21.10 -10.30 -29.01
C GLU A 260 -22.51 -10.90 -28.97
N ALA A 261 -23.01 -11.28 -27.79
CA ALA A 261 -24.38 -11.78 -27.62
C ALA A 261 -25.42 -10.73 -28.03
N ALA A 262 -25.21 -9.46 -27.70
CA ALA A 262 -26.10 -8.36 -28.10
C ALA A 262 -26.07 -8.10 -29.62
N GLN A 263 -24.92 -8.28 -30.28
CA GLN A 263 -24.81 -8.17 -31.73
C GLN A 263 -25.46 -9.35 -32.46
N ALA A 264 -25.31 -10.56 -31.94
CA ALA A 264 -25.96 -11.77 -32.47
C ALA A 264 -27.50 -11.68 -32.40
N ASN A 265 -28.03 -11.00 -31.37
CA ASN A 265 -29.46 -10.86 -31.15
C ASN A 265 -30.08 -9.60 -31.81
N LYS A 266 -29.30 -8.80 -32.58
CA LYS A 266 -29.86 -7.68 -33.35
C LYS A 266 -30.69 -8.24 -34.51
N PRO A 267 -31.99 -7.89 -34.63
CA PRO A 267 -32.78 -8.32 -35.76
C PRO A 267 -32.16 -7.77 -37.05
N LYS A 268 -31.98 -8.63 -38.06
CA LYS A 268 -31.57 -8.20 -39.40
C LYS A 268 -32.60 -7.17 -39.86
N SER A 269 -32.21 -5.91 -40.00
CA SER A 269 -33.10 -4.88 -40.56
C SER A 269 -33.58 -5.41 -41.90
N SER A 270 -34.89 -5.50 -42.09
CA SER A 270 -35.53 -5.94 -43.33
C SER A 270 -35.22 -4.95 -44.46
N GLY A 271 -34.02 -5.04 -45.02
CA GLY A 271 -33.63 -4.37 -46.25
C GLY A 271 -34.23 -5.11 -47.44
N ASN A 272 -35.53 -4.92 -47.68
CA ASN A 272 -36.17 -4.87 -49.00
C ASN A 272 -37.67 -5.10 -48.87
N ALA A 273 -38.48 -4.07 -49.12
CA ALA A 273 -39.71 -4.14 -49.94
C ALA A 273 -40.61 -2.92 -49.69
N ARG A 274 -40.22 -1.73 -50.18
CA ARG A 274 -41.21 -0.73 -50.65
C ARG A 274 -40.57 0.40 -51.44
N ARG A 275 -40.14 0.08 -52.67
CA ARG A 275 -40.17 1.07 -53.76
C ARG A 275 -41.50 0.90 -54.50
N ARG A 276 -42.58 1.43 -53.92
CA ARG A 276 -43.80 1.73 -54.69
C ARG A 276 -43.49 2.97 -55.52
N LYS A 277 -43.36 2.81 -56.84
CA LYS A 277 -43.42 3.96 -57.77
C LYS A 277 -44.87 4.44 -57.84
N PRO A 278 -45.16 5.75 -57.70
CA PRO A 278 -46.37 6.33 -58.23
C PRO A 278 -46.09 6.69 -59.70
N GLY A 279 -46.81 6.08 -60.63
CA GLY A 279 -46.74 6.36 -62.06
C GLY A 279 -48.14 6.51 -62.62
N LYS A 280 -48.38 7.70 -63.16
CA LYS A 280 -49.59 8.26 -63.79
C LYS A 280 -50.39 7.32 -64.68
#